data_AF-A0A3D8I872-F1
#
_entry.id   AF-A0A3D8I872-F1
#
_cell.length_a   1.000
_cell.length_b   1.000
_cell.length_c   1.000
_cell.angle_alpha   90.00
_cell.angle_beta   90.00
_cell.angle_gamma   90.00
#
_symmetry.space_group_name_H-M   'P 1'
#
loop_
_entity.id
_entity.type
_entity.pdbx_description
1 polymer ?
#
loop_
_entity_poly.entity_id
_entity_poly.type
_entity_poly.pdbx_seq_one_letter_code
_entity_poly.pdbx_strand_id
1 'polypeptide(L)'
;MALSPDSVFMLVSIFCVALFVLIVLLWLFGPTPKKKEYQIQEIPTKITIEEIMRTLDNPKSDLTHLREAVEKFFTHYNELELSDYRKKSFLFAVAVHKNTSTELIIRTEEELGVLNPDLKRELNKTLNRALDARKF
;
A
#
# COMPACT_ATOMS: atom_id res chain seq x y z
N MET A 1 31.22 13.08 58.72
CA MET A 1 31.83 11.75 58.54
C MET A 1 32.50 11.75 57.18
N ALA A 2 33.82 11.84 57.12
CA ALA A 2 34.55 11.77 55.86
C ALA A 2 34.55 10.31 55.38
N LEU A 3 33.99 10.07 54.20
CA LEU A 3 34.04 8.75 53.56
C LEU A 3 35.51 8.40 53.29
N SER A 4 35.95 7.22 53.74
CA SER A 4 37.32 6.77 53.48
C SER A 4 37.51 6.55 51.96
N PRO A 5 38.71 6.84 51.41
CA PRO A 5 38.99 6.68 49.98
C PRO A 5 38.65 5.28 49.45
N ASP A 6 38.85 4.24 50.26
CA ASP A 6 38.56 2.85 49.90
C ASP A 6 37.04 2.57 49.77
N SER A 7 36.23 3.21 50.63
CA SER A 7 34.77 3.10 50.56
C SER A 7 34.21 3.84 49.34
N VAL A 8 34.82 4.96 48.95
CA VAL A 8 34.45 5.67 47.71
C VAL A 8 34.81 4.82 46.49
N PHE A 9 36.00 4.21 46.46
CA PHE A 9 36.43 3.36 45.36
C PHE A 9 35.56 2.11 45.19
N MET A 10 35.18 1.45 46.30
CA MET A 10 34.24 0.32 46.27
C MET A 10 32.85 0.74 45.76
N LEU A 11 32.34 1.89 46.18
CA LEU A 11 31.02 2.36 45.76
C LEU A 11 31.00 2.69 44.26
N VAL A 12 32.06 3.30 43.74
CA VAL A 12 32.20 3.59 42.32
C VAL A 12 32.34 2.31 41.50
N SER A 13 33.09 1.30 41.97
CA SER A 13 33.26 0.05 41.23
C SER A 13 31.96 -0.74 41.12
N ILE A 14 31.19 -0.84 42.21
CA ILE A 14 29.88 -1.50 42.22
C ILE A 14 28.91 -0.79 41.29
N PHE A 15 28.92 0.56 41.30
CA PHE A 15 28.07 1.35 40.41
C PHE A 15 28.40 1.14 38.93
N CYS A 16 29.69 1.09 38.58
CA CYS A 16 30.13 0.81 37.21
C CYS A 16 29.72 -0.59 36.74
N VAL A 17 29.85 -1.61 37.61
CA VAL A 17 29.43 -2.98 37.28
C VAL A 17 27.92 -3.06 37.12
N ALA A 18 27.14 -2.40 38.00
CA ALA A 18 25.69 -2.36 37.89
C ALA A 18 25.21 -1.67 36.60
N LEU A 19 25.84 -0.56 36.20
CA LEU A 19 25.55 0.11 34.93
C LEU A 19 25.87 -0.79 33.73
N PHE A 20 27.00 -1.50 33.76
CA PHE A 20 27.38 -2.40 32.68
C PHE A 20 26.36 -3.53 32.51
N VAL A 21 25.94 -4.15 33.61
CA VAL A 21 24.90 -5.20 33.59
C VAL A 21 23.57 -4.66 33.06
N LEU A 22 23.17 -3.45 33.45
CA LEU A 22 21.94 -2.81 32.99
C LEU A 22 21.99 -2.52 31.47
N ILE A 23 23.12 -2.05 30.95
CA ILE A 23 23.30 -1.82 29.50
C ILE A 23 23.23 -3.13 28.72
N VAL A 24 23.88 -4.19 29.19
CA VAL A 24 23.85 -5.51 28.54
C VAL A 24 22.43 -6.10 28.54
N LEU A 25 21.69 -5.94 29.64
CA LEU A 25 20.29 -6.36 29.71
C LEU A 25 19.39 -5.57 28.75
N LEU A 26 19.55 -4.25 28.68
CA LEU A 26 18.81 -3.41 27.73
C LEU A 26 19.20 -3.68 26.27
N TRP A 27 20.41 -4.17 26.02
CA TRP A 27 20.83 -4.54 24.67
C TRP A 27 20.28 -5.92 24.26
N LEU A 28 20.30 -6.89 25.18
CA LEU A 28 19.83 -8.26 24.91
C LEU A 28 18.30 -8.38 24.91
N PHE A 29 17.62 -7.66 25.81
CA PHE A 29 16.16 -7.63 25.95
C PHE A 29 15.54 -6.31 25.50
N GLY A 30 16.31 -5.48 24.79
CA GLY A 30 15.86 -4.20 24.29
C GLY A 30 14.60 -4.36 23.45
N PRO A 31 13.56 -3.52 23.66
CA PRO A 31 12.35 -3.59 22.87
C PRO A 31 12.73 -3.40 21.40
N THR A 32 12.48 -4.43 20.59
CA THR A 32 12.62 -4.34 19.15
C THR A 32 11.82 -3.11 18.72
N PRO A 33 12.41 -2.13 18.00
CA PRO A 33 11.63 -1.02 17.48
C PRO A 33 10.55 -1.66 16.62
N LYS A 34 9.30 -1.63 17.10
CA LYS A 34 8.15 -2.04 16.30
C LYS A 34 8.28 -1.22 15.03
N LYS A 35 8.48 -1.92 13.90
CA LYS A 35 8.43 -1.30 12.58
C LYS A 35 7.18 -0.43 12.62
N LYS A 36 7.34 0.87 12.38
CA LYS A 36 6.22 1.79 12.32
C LYS A 36 5.28 1.22 11.27
N GLU A 37 4.25 0.51 11.72
CA GLU A 37 3.04 0.33 10.96
C GLU A 37 2.63 1.76 10.64
N TYR A 38 2.69 2.10 9.36
CA TYR A 38 2.12 3.34 8.86
C TYR A 38 0.64 3.30 9.25
N GLN A 39 0.32 3.83 10.43
CA GLN A 39 -1.02 4.25 10.75
C GLN A 39 -1.28 5.41 9.79
N ILE A 40 -1.96 5.08 8.70
CA ILE A 40 -2.58 6.06 7.82
C ILE A 40 -3.52 6.83 8.73
N GLN A 41 -3.16 8.08 9.04
CA GLN A 41 -4.03 8.99 9.75
C GLN A 41 -5.31 9.13 8.94
N GLU A 42 -6.45 8.80 9.55
CA GLU A 42 -7.79 9.07 9.02
C GLU A 42 -8.03 10.59 9.02
N ILE A 43 -7.41 11.28 8.05
CA ILE A 43 -8.03 12.44 7.44
C ILE A 43 -9.20 11.86 6.63
N PRO A 44 -10.40 12.47 6.58
CA PRO A 44 -11.43 12.05 5.63
C PRO A 44 -10.85 12.23 4.22
N THR A 45 -10.24 11.17 3.73
CA THR A 45 -9.36 11.22 2.56
C THR A 45 -10.31 11.17 1.40
N LYS A 46 -10.53 12.30 0.72
CA LYS A 46 -11.17 12.34 -0.59
C LYS A 46 -10.58 11.18 -1.39
N ILE A 47 -11.39 10.20 -1.77
CA ILE A 47 -10.88 9.03 -2.50
C ILE A 47 -10.18 9.55 -3.74
N THR A 48 -8.90 9.23 -3.87
CA THR A 48 -8.07 9.67 -4.99
C THR A 48 -7.87 8.54 -5.98
N ILE A 49 -7.75 8.88 -7.25
CA ILE A 49 -7.44 7.91 -8.29
C ILE A 49 -6.05 7.29 -8.07
N GLU A 50 -5.13 8.01 -7.43
CA GLU A 50 -3.82 7.49 -7.02
C GLU A 50 -3.93 6.31 -6.05
N GLU A 51 -4.87 6.35 -5.11
CA GLU A 51 -5.13 5.23 -4.19
C GLU A 51 -5.63 4.00 -4.95
N ILE A 52 -6.58 4.19 -5.87
CA ILE A 52 -7.13 3.12 -6.71
C ILE A 52 -6.02 2.50 -7.58
N MET A 53 -5.25 3.35 -8.25
CA MET A 53 -4.16 2.92 -9.12
C MET A 53 -3.07 2.20 -8.34
N ARG A 54 -2.77 2.60 -7.10
CA ARG A 54 -1.80 1.89 -6.24
C ARG A 54 -2.17 0.42 -6.03
N THR A 55 -3.46 0.13 -5.93
CA THR A 55 -3.95 -1.26 -5.83
C THR A 55 -3.85 -1.98 -7.17
N LEU A 56 -4.25 -1.33 -8.27
CA LEU A 56 -4.23 -1.92 -9.61
C LEU A 56 -2.83 -2.12 -10.20
N ASP A 57 -1.87 -1.27 -9.84
CA ASP A 57 -0.48 -1.34 -10.30
C ASP A 57 0.35 -2.31 -9.45
N ASN A 58 -0.12 -2.67 -8.25
CA ASN A 58 0.59 -3.59 -7.38
C ASN A 58 0.39 -5.04 -7.85
N PRO A 59 1.42 -5.72 -8.37
CA PRO A 59 1.30 -7.09 -8.87
C PRO A 59 0.99 -8.12 -7.77
N LYS A 60 1.03 -7.75 -6.49
CA LYS A 60 0.67 -8.64 -5.39
C LYS A 60 -0.80 -8.53 -4.98
N SER A 61 -1.54 -7.55 -5.50
CA SER A 61 -2.97 -7.39 -5.21
C SER A 61 -3.74 -8.60 -5.70
N ASP A 62 -4.52 -9.22 -4.82
CA ASP A 62 -5.38 -10.34 -5.19
C ASP A 62 -6.66 -9.86 -5.90
N LEU A 63 -7.46 -10.80 -6.38
CA LEU A 63 -8.69 -10.48 -7.12
C LEU A 63 -9.69 -9.67 -6.29
N THR A 64 -9.78 -9.88 -4.97
CA THR A 64 -10.70 -9.18 -4.09
C THR A 64 -10.33 -7.69 -4.01
N HIS A 65 -9.05 -7.38 -3.81
CA HIS A 65 -8.57 -6.00 -3.77
C HIS A 65 -8.74 -5.31 -5.13
N LEU A 66 -8.56 -6.03 -6.24
CA LEU A 66 -8.82 -5.47 -7.57
C LEU A 66 -10.31 -5.16 -7.77
N ARG A 67 -11.21 -6.05 -7.33
CA ARG A 67 -12.66 -5.80 -7.37
C ARG A 67 -13.04 -4.55 -6.58
N GLU A 68 -12.52 -4.42 -5.36
CA GLU A 68 -12.75 -3.24 -4.52
C GLU A 68 -12.21 -1.96 -5.16
N ALA A 69 -11.03 -2.00 -5.77
CA ALA A 69 -10.44 -0.85 -6.45
C ALA A 69 -11.29 -0.41 -7.66
N VAL A 70 -11.75 -1.36 -8.47
CA VAL A 70 -12.66 -1.10 -9.60
C VAL A 70 -14.01 -0.55 -9.11
N GLU A 71 -14.55 -1.09 -8.03
CA GLU A 71 -15.81 -0.62 -7.44
C GLU A 71 -15.68 0.79 -6.88
N LYS A 72 -14.59 1.11 -6.17
CA LYS A 72 -14.27 2.48 -5.72
C LYS A 72 -14.16 3.44 -6.91
N PHE A 73 -13.54 3.01 -8.01
CA PHE A 73 -13.43 3.83 -9.22
C PHE A 73 -14.79 4.24 -9.76
N PHE A 74 -15.72 3.29 -9.89
CA PHE A 74 -17.06 3.59 -10.42
C PHE A 74 -17.93 4.35 -9.43
N THR A 75 -17.87 4.00 -8.15
CA THR A 75 -18.62 4.67 -7.08
C THR A 75 -18.28 6.16 -7.01
N HIS A 76 -16.99 6.50 -7.15
CA HIS A 76 -16.52 7.88 -7.08
C HIS A 76 -16.23 8.48 -8.46
N TYR A 77 -16.68 7.87 -9.56
CA TYR A 77 -16.26 8.25 -10.92
C TYR A 77 -16.44 9.74 -11.24
N ASN A 78 -17.53 10.35 -10.77
CA ASN A 78 -17.83 11.77 -10.98
C ASN A 78 -17.06 12.71 -10.04
N GLU A 79 -16.61 12.20 -8.90
CA GLU A 79 -15.84 12.94 -7.89
C GLU A 79 -14.33 12.89 -8.16
N LEU A 80 -13.90 11.83 -8.84
CA LEU A 80 -12.55 11.68 -9.34
C LEU A 80 -12.35 12.67 -10.49
N GLU A 81 -11.48 13.65 -10.30
CA GLU A 81 -11.06 14.59 -11.36
C GLU A 81 -10.17 13.84 -12.37
N LEU A 82 -10.80 13.05 -13.24
CA LEU A 82 -10.14 12.12 -14.15
C LEU A 82 -9.77 12.80 -15.48
N SER A 83 -8.46 13.02 -15.68
CA SER A 83 -7.91 13.31 -17.00
C SER A 83 -8.02 12.10 -17.94
N ASP A 84 -7.99 12.34 -19.25
CA ASP A 84 -8.03 11.26 -20.25
C ASP A 84 -6.86 10.27 -20.10
N TYR A 85 -5.71 10.78 -19.65
CA TYR A 85 -4.56 9.94 -19.31
C TYR A 85 -4.90 8.98 -18.17
N ARG A 86 -5.47 9.48 -17.07
CA ARG A 86 -5.81 8.66 -15.88
C ARG A 86 -6.86 7.60 -16.20
N LYS A 87 -7.85 7.95 -17.02
CA LYS A 87 -8.85 6.98 -17.52
C LYS A 87 -8.16 5.85 -18.28
N LYS A 88 -7.29 6.19 -19.25
CA LYS A 88 -6.55 5.17 -20.03
C LYS A 88 -5.62 4.32 -19.17
N SER A 89 -4.94 4.91 -18.18
CA SER A 89 -4.10 4.16 -17.23
C SER A 89 -4.92 3.17 -16.42
N PHE A 90 -6.10 3.56 -15.93
CA PHE A 90 -7.01 2.65 -15.25
C PHE A 90 -7.43 1.48 -16.16
N LEU A 91 -7.88 1.77 -17.38
CA LEU A 91 -8.30 0.73 -18.34
C LEU A 91 -7.16 -0.26 -18.63
N PHE A 92 -5.95 0.27 -18.82
CA PHE A 92 -4.77 -0.55 -19.03
C PHE A 92 -4.47 -1.44 -17.83
N ALA A 93 -4.42 -0.86 -16.62
CA ALA A 93 -4.13 -1.59 -15.39
C ALA A 93 -5.12 -2.75 -15.18
N VAL A 94 -6.43 -2.50 -15.33
CA VAL A 94 -7.45 -3.56 -15.23
C VAL A 94 -7.22 -4.67 -16.26
N ALA A 95 -6.97 -4.32 -17.53
CA ALA A 95 -6.83 -5.28 -18.63
C ALA A 95 -5.54 -6.13 -18.56
N VAL A 96 -4.45 -5.59 -18.03
CA VAL A 96 -3.14 -6.28 -18.03
C VAL A 96 -2.80 -6.96 -16.72
N HIS A 97 -3.43 -6.57 -15.61
CA HIS A 97 -3.04 -7.07 -14.31
C HIS A 97 -3.19 -8.60 -14.22
N LYS A 98 -2.14 -9.28 -13.74
CA LYS A 98 -2.04 -10.75 -13.81
C LYS A 98 -3.07 -11.51 -12.97
N ASN A 99 -3.60 -10.87 -11.93
CA ASN A 99 -4.60 -11.45 -11.04
C ASN A 99 -6.03 -10.98 -11.40
N THR A 100 -6.20 -10.23 -12.49
CA THR A 100 -7.53 -9.89 -13.00
C THR A 100 -8.22 -11.14 -13.55
N SER A 101 -9.53 -11.28 -13.27
CA SER A 101 -10.37 -12.32 -13.87
C SER A 101 -11.15 -11.80 -15.07
N THR A 102 -11.53 -12.70 -15.99
CA THR A 102 -12.42 -12.38 -17.11
C THR A 102 -13.74 -11.77 -16.63
N GLU A 103 -14.28 -12.28 -15.52
CA GLU A 103 -15.50 -11.75 -14.90
C GLU A 103 -15.34 -10.28 -14.47
N LEU A 104 -14.20 -9.92 -13.87
CA LEU A 104 -13.93 -8.53 -13.48
C LEU A 104 -13.85 -7.61 -14.71
N ILE A 105 -13.25 -8.08 -15.81
CA ILE A 105 -13.18 -7.32 -17.07
C ILE A 105 -14.58 -7.11 -17.65
N ILE A 106 -15.40 -8.16 -17.72
CA ILE A 106 -16.78 -8.09 -18.22
C ILE A 106 -17.60 -7.11 -17.38
N ARG A 107 -17.55 -7.22 -16.05
CA ARG A 107 -18.24 -6.27 -15.15
C ARG A 107 -17.77 -4.84 -15.39
N THR A 108 -16.47 -4.62 -15.54
CA THR A 108 -15.91 -3.29 -15.84
C THR A 108 -16.45 -2.76 -17.17
N GLU A 109 -16.58 -3.61 -18.19
CA GLU A 109 -17.15 -3.25 -19.49
C GLU A 109 -18.64 -2.89 -19.40
N GLU A 110 -19.42 -3.61 -18.59
CA GLU A 110 -20.83 -3.34 -18.33
C GLU A 110 -21.03 -1.98 -17.64
N GLU A 111 -20.29 -1.71 -16.56
CA GLU A 111 -20.32 -0.44 -15.82
C GLU A 111 -19.92 0.74 -16.72
N LEU A 112 -18.86 0.59 -17.52
CA LEU A 112 -18.47 1.59 -18.52
C LEU A 112 -19.53 1.76 -19.60
N GLY A 113 -20.25 0.71 -19.97
CA GLY A 113 -21.35 0.81 -20.94
C GLY A 113 -22.46 1.74 -20.48
N VAL A 114 -22.73 1.78 -19.18
CA VAL A 114 -23.73 2.68 -18.57
C VAL A 114 -23.18 4.08 -18.40
N LEU A 115 -21.95 4.21 -17.90
CA LEU A 115 -21.36 5.51 -17.52
C LEU A 115 -20.73 6.27 -18.69
N ASN A 116 -19.97 5.57 -19.53
CA ASN A 116 -19.20 6.16 -20.63
C ASN A 116 -18.92 5.11 -21.74
N PRO A 117 -19.82 5.00 -22.74
CA PRO A 117 -19.66 4.06 -23.85
C PRO A 117 -18.36 4.23 -24.64
N ASP A 118 -17.77 5.42 -24.67
CA ASP A 118 -16.48 5.64 -25.32
C ASP A 118 -15.33 4.94 -24.60
N LEU A 119 -15.32 5.01 -23.26
CA LEU A 119 -14.33 4.29 -22.46
C LEU A 119 -14.49 2.78 -22.55
N LYS A 120 -15.72 2.28 -22.69
CA LYS A 120 -15.97 0.86 -22.99
C LYS A 120 -15.28 0.43 -24.29
N ARG A 121 -15.40 1.22 -25.37
CA ARG A 121 -14.70 0.93 -26.64
C ARG A 121 -13.19 0.96 -26.47
N GLU A 122 -12.67 1.91 -25.69
CA GLU A 122 -11.23 2.01 -25.40
C GLU A 122 -10.72 0.83 -24.55
N LEU A 123 -11.52 0.33 -23.60
CA LEU A 123 -11.20 -0.88 -22.83
C LEU A 123 -11.05 -2.07 -23.77
N ASN A 124 -12.00 -2.28 -24.69
CA ASN A 124 -11.96 -3.37 -25.65
C ASN A 124 -10.73 -3.29 -26.58
N LYS A 125 -10.38 -2.09 -27.06
CA LYS A 125 -9.13 -1.89 -27.82
C LYS A 125 -7.90 -2.23 -26.98
N THR A 126 -7.88 -1.82 -25.72
CA THR A 126 -6.76 -2.05 -24.79
C THR A 126 -6.61 -3.54 -24.48
N LEU A 127 -7.72 -4.23 -24.24
CA LEU A 127 -7.76 -5.68 -24.02
C LEU A 127 -7.22 -6.44 -25.23
N ASN A 128 -7.69 -6.13 -26.44
CA ASN A 128 -7.19 -6.77 -27.66
C ASN A 128 -5.68 -6.60 -27.83
N ARG A 129 -5.17 -5.37 -27.63
CA ARG A 129 -3.72 -5.11 -27.69
C ARG A 129 -2.95 -5.88 -26.62
N ALA A 130 -3.48 -5.97 -25.40
CA ALA A 130 -2.86 -6.72 -24.31
C ALA A 130 -2.85 -8.23 -24.58
N LEU A 131 -3.91 -8.78 -25.17
CA LEU A 131 -3.99 -10.19 -25.56
C LEU A 131 -3.03 -10.50 -26.69
N ASP A 132 -2.93 -9.64 -27.70
CA ASP A 132 -2.00 -9.83 -28.81
C ASP A 132 -0.55 -9.77 -28.33
N ALA A 133 -0.22 -8.87 -27.41
CA ALA A 133 1.12 -8.78 -26.81
C ALA A 133 1.53 -10.03 -26.00
N ARG A 134 0.57 -10.82 -25.50
CA ARG A 134 0.86 -12.10 -24.80
C ARG A 134 1.07 -13.28 -25.75
N LYS A 135 0.64 -13.15 -27.01
CA LYS A 135 0.79 -14.21 -28.03
C LYS A 135 2.18 -14.21 -28.69
N PHE A 136 2.98 -13.19 -28.44
CA PHE A 136 4.39 -13.06 -28.83
C PHE A 136 5.30 -13.25 -27.61
#